data_AF-A0A8T1VLQ9-F1
#
_entry.id   AF-A0A8T1VLQ9-F1
#
_cell.length_a   1.000
_cell.length_b   1.000
_cell.length_c   1.000
_cell.angle_alpha   90.00
_cell.angle_beta   90.00
_cell.angle_gamma   90.00
#
_symmetry.space_group_name_H-M   'P 1'
#
loop_
_entity.id
_entity.type
_entity.pdbx_description
1 polymer ?
#
loop_
_entity_poly.entity_id
_entity_poly.type
_entity_poly.pdbx_seq_one_letter_code
_entity_poly.pdbx_strand_id
1 'polypeptide(L)'
;MASSWVAKLQGLDAYPKTIEEFKVRTLQGGLFSLLAFACISLLLASELSFYFTTDTVDKMVVDGGRNSLVSINFDLEFPHMPCSAVAVESADMAGNAQHDIVHNIEKTPLDTSGQALTEGMRDVIGGALTNHTDLHGETDKPACGSCYAAGEPGECCNTCEEVKAAYGRKSWMMPSLHTIAQCQEMEIEKVLRGEVNEGCRIKGALVVSKVAGRLYFAPSKFFRSGYLSAQDLVDATFKVFDTSHTIRSLSFGELYPDMKNPLDNRQKGLPDVSARGSFQYFLKVVPTEYTFLSASRIITNQFSATEHFRQLTPVSDKGLPMVSFSYTFSPIMFRIEQYRVGFLQFLTSVCAIVGGVFTILGIMDSLAFGLLNKTSSTTLL
;
A
#
# COMPACT_ATOMS: atom_id res chain seq x y z
N MET A 1 55.62 -3.93 14.95
CA MET A 1 54.67 -4.85 15.63
C MET A 1 54.19 -6.04 14.78
N ALA A 2 54.34 -6.03 13.44
CA ALA A 2 53.93 -7.17 12.59
C ALA A 2 54.85 -8.41 12.67
N SER A 3 56.12 -8.27 13.07
CA SER A 3 57.10 -9.38 13.12
C SER A 3 56.81 -10.43 14.19
N SER A 4 56.15 -10.06 15.29
CA SER A 4 55.85 -10.97 16.41
C SER A 4 54.76 -12.00 16.07
N TRP A 5 53.79 -11.63 15.23
CA TRP A 5 52.71 -12.53 14.83
C TRP A 5 53.15 -13.52 13.75
N VAL A 6 53.97 -13.07 12.80
CA VAL A 6 54.52 -13.92 11.74
C VAL A 6 55.41 -15.01 12.32
N ALA A 7 56.24 -14.70 13.33
CA ALA A 7 57.07 -15.69 14.01
C ALA A 7 56.25 -16.75 14.78
N LYS A 8 55.09 -16.37 15.35
CA LYS A 8 54.17 -17.33 15.99
C LYS A 8 53.43 -18.21 14.98
N LEU A 9 53.16 -17.70 13.78
CA LEU A 9 52.57 -18.46 12.67
C LEU A 9 53.55 -19.47 12.05
N GLN A 10 54.86 -19.21 12.11
CA GLN A 10 55.87 -20.18 11.67
C GLN A 10 55.87 -21.49 12.50
N GLY A 11 55.38 -21.46 13.74
CA GLY A 11 55.19 -22.66 14.56
C GLY A 11 53.95 -23.50 14.20
N LEU A 12 53.06 -22.96 13.35
CA LEU A 12 51.84 -23.63 12.87
C LEU A 12 52.00 -24.19 11.44
N ASP A 13 53.21 -24.13 10.88
CA ASP A 13 53.53 -24.70 9.57
C ASP A 13 53.65 -26.23 9.70
N ALA A 14 52.55 -26.94 9.41
CA ALA A 14 52.44 -28.39 9.57
C ALA A 14 53.20 -29.19 8.49
N TYR A 15 53.76 -28.53 7.46
CA TYR A 15 54.41 -29.17 6.33
C TYR A 15 55.93 -28.96 6.34
N PRO A 16 56.75 -30.03 6.21
CA PRO A 16 58.19 -29.89 6.09
C PRO A 16 58.54 -29.15 4.80
N LYS A 17 59.34 -28.09 4.90
CA LYS A 17 59.79 -27.32 3.74
C LYS A 17 60.69 -28.20 2.87
N THR A 18 60.35 -28.31 1.59
CA THR A 18 61.18 -29.03 0.63
C THR A 18 62.48 -28.28 0.39
N ILE A 19 63.58 -29.03 0.31
CA ILE A 19 64.92 -28.53 -0.02
C ILE A 19 64.90 -27.86 -1.41
N GLU A 20 65.55 -26.69 -1.51
CA GLU A 20 65.48 -25.81 -2.69
C GLU A 20 65.94 -26.49 -4.00
N GLU A 21 66.79 -27.51 -3.90
CA GLU A 21 67.33 -28.27 -5.03
C GLU A 21 66.28 -29.08 -5.81
N PHE A 22 65.12 -29.37 -5.19
CA PHE A 22 64.01 -30.09 -5.84
C PHE A 22 62.89 -29.15 -6.32
N LYS A 23 63.11 -27.82 -6.23
CA LYS A 23 62.10 -26.82 -6.59
C LYS A 23 62.33 -26.28 -8.00
N VAL A 24 61.64 -26.84 -8.98
CA VAL A 24 61.62 -26.29 -10.35
C VAL A 24 60.75 -25.03 -10.36
N ARG A 25 61.37 -23.85 -10.50
CA ARG A 25 60.67 -22.57 -10.58
C ARG A 25 60.38 -22.24 -12.05
N THR A 26 59.11 -22.30 -12.45
CA THR A 26 58.68 -21.88 -13.80
C THR A 26 57.96 -20.53 -13.74
N LEU A 27 58.16 -19.69 -14.75
CA LEU A 27 57.44 -18.41 -14.89
C LEU A 27 55.92 -18.61 -14.97
N GLN A 28 55.49 -19.71 -15.61
CA GLN A 28 54.08 -20.05 -15.76
C GLN A 28 53.43 -20.54 -14.47
N GLY A 29 54.12 -21.35 -13.66
CA GLY A 29 53.63 -21.75 -12.35
C GLY A 29 53.46 -20.56 -11.41
N GLY A 30 54.30 -19.53 -11.55
CA GLY A 30 54.12 -18.24 -10.87
C GLY A 30 52.85 -17.50 -11.28
N LEU A 31 52.55 -17.45 -12.59
CA LEU A 31 51.32 -16.85 -13.12
C LEU A 31 50.06 -17.60 -12.65
N PHE A 32 50.06 -18.93 -12.73
CA PHE A 32 48.94 -19.75 -12.24
C PHE A 32 48.73 -19.62 -10.73
N SER A 33 49.80 -19.46 -9.95
CA SER A 33 49.70 -19.23 -8.50
C SER A 33 49.06 -17.87 -8.16
N LEU A 34 49.41 -16.81 -8.90
CA LEU A 34 48.77 -15.50 -8.76
C LEU A 34 47.29 -15.56 -9.15
N LEU A 35 46.98 -16.26 -10.24
CA LEU A 35 45.60 -16.47 -10.69
C LEU A 35 44.81 -17.30 -9.68
N ALA A 36 45.41 -18.33 -9.07
CA ALA A 36 44.81 -19.12 -8.00
C ALA A 36 44.43 -18.25 -6.81
N PHE A 37 45.37 -17.42 -6.35
CA PHE A 37 45.12 -16.53 -5.21
C PHE A 37 44.01 -15.53 -5.52
N ALA A 38 44.02 -14.94 -6.72
CA ALA A 38 42.97 -14.01 -7.16
C ALA A 38 41.59 -14.71 -7.20
N CYS A 39 41.49 -15.88 -7.83
CA CYS A 39 40.24 -16.65 -7.92
C CYS A 39 39.72 -17.07 -6.54
N ILE A 40 40.58 -17.60 -5.67
CA ILE A 40 40.21 -17.98 -4.30
C ILE A 40 39.70 -16.75 -3.54
N SER A 41 40.39 -15.61 -3.64
CA SER A 41 39.97 -14.39 -2.94
C SER A 41 38.58 -13.90 -3.39
N LEU A 42 38.30 -13.96 -4.69
CA LEU A 42 37.01 -13.56 -5.27
C LEU A 42 35.88 -14.50 -4.83
N LEU A 43 36.11 -15.81 -4.91
CA LEU A 43 35.11 -16.80 -4.51
C LEU A 43 34.85 -16.76 -3.01
N LEU A 44 35.88 -16.59 -2.18
CA LEU A 44 35.72 -16.43 -0.74
C LEU A 44 34.96 -15.14 -0.40
N ALA A 45 35.24 -14.02 -1.07
CA ALA A 45 34.49 -12.79 -0.88
C ALA A 45 33.01 -12.97 -1.25
N SER A 46 32.73 -13.70 -2.34
CA SER A 46 31.37 -14.05 -2.77
C SER A 46 30.66 -14.92 -1.74
N GLU A 47 31.28 -16.01 -1.28
CA GLU A 47 30.70 -16.89 -0.26
C GLU A 47 30.48 -16.18 1.08
N LEU A 48 31.41 -15.29 1.46
CA LEU A 48 31.27 -14.51 2.67
C LEU A 48 30.07 -13.56 2.55
N SER A 49 29.92 -12.91 1.41
CA SER A 49 28.75 -12.06 1.12
C SER A 49 27.45 -12.88 1.17
N PHE A 50 27.42 -14.05 0.54
CA PHE A 50 26.27 -14.96 0.58
C PHE A 50 25.95 -15.44 1.99
N TYR A 51 26.96 -15.77 2.79
CA TYR A 51 26.80 -16.14 4.20
C TYR A 51 26.22 -15.01 5.05
N PHE A 52 26.50 -13.75 4.74
CA PHE A 52 25.91 -12.59 5.43
C PHE A 52 24.54 -12.17 4.89
N THR A 53 24.17 -12.64 3.70
CA THR A 53 22.86 -12.37 3.12
C THR A 53 21.80 -13.24 3.80
N THR A 54 20.65 -12.65 4.08
CA THR A 54 19.47 -13.39 4.56
C THR A 54 18.59 -13.70 3.36
N ASP A 55 18.13 -14.94 3.26
CA ASP A 55 17.30 -15.39 2.16
C ASP A 55 15.96 -15.90 2.71
N THR A 56 14.94 -15.99 1.86
CA THR A 56 13.57 -16.35 2.27
C THR A 56 13.08 -17.57 1.50
N VAL A 57 12.50 -18.55 2.22
CA VAL A 57 11.86 -19.72 1.61
C VAL A 57 10.35 -19.59 1.71
N ASP A 58 9.69 -19.67 0.55
CA ASP A 58 8.23 -19.61 0.45
C ASP A 58 7.65 -21.03 0.40
N LYS A 59 6.74 -21.31 1.31
CA LYS A 59 6.00 -22.58 1.36
C LYS A 59 4.51 -22.31 1.22
N MET A 60 3.85 -23.05 0.35
CA MET A 60 2.40 -22.98 0.20
C MET A 60 1.73 -24.02 1.11
N VAL A 61 0.80 -23.57 1.94
CA VAL A 61 0.05 -24.41 2.89
C VAL A 61 -1.45 -24.09 2.81
N VAL A 62 -2.29 -24.98 3.34
CA VAL A 62 -3.72 -24.72 3.46
C VAL A 62 -3.97 -23.86 4.69
N ASP A 63 -4.79 -22.83 4.53
CA ASP A 63 -5.20 -21.98 5.64
C ASP A 63 -6.23 -22.69 6.53
N GLY A 64 -5.84 -22.99 7.77
CA GLY A 64 -6.73 -23.57 8.79
C GLY A 64 -7.46 -22.52 9.65
N GLY A 65 -7.13 -21.23 9.51
CA GLY A 65 -7.65 -20.18 10.37
C GLY A 65 -9.08 -19.79 10.00
N ARG A 66 -10.05 -20.04 10.90
CA ARG A 66 -11.43 -19.56 10.79
C ARG A 66 -11.69 -18.41 11.76
N ASN A 67 -12.61 -17.51 11.40
CA ASN A 67 -13.11 -16.42 12.25
C ASN A 67 -12.05 -15.44 12.77
N SER A 68 -10.97 -15.22 12.02
CA SER A 68 -10.00 -14.17 12.36
C SER A 68 -10.46 -12.80 11.83
N LEU A 69 -10.05 -11.74 12.52
CA LEU A 69 -10.20 -10.37 12.05
C LEU A 69 -8.98 -9.95 11.23
N VAL A 70 -9.18 -9.09 10.24
CA VAL A 70 -8.14 -8.55 9.37
C VAL A 70 -8.28 -7.03 9.32
N SER A 71 -7.19 -6.30 9.53
CA SER A 71 -7.18 -4.84 9.36
C SER A 71 -6.92 -4.50 7.89
N ILE A 72 -7.81 -3.75 7.27
CA ILE A 72 -7.61 -3.14 5.95
C ILE A 72 -7.12 -1.73 6.19
N ASN A 73 -5.86 -1.45 5.83
CA ASN A 73 -5.30 -0.11 5.90
C ASN A 73 -5.30 0.50 4.50
N PHE A 74 -5.81 1.72 4.38
CA PHE A 74 -5.97 2.37 3.09
C PHE A 74 -5.61 3.86 3.18
N ASP A 75 -5.01 4.37 2.10
CA ASP A 75 -4.68 5.78 1.89
C ASP A 75 -4.99 6.11 0.43
N LEU A 76 -6.10 6.82 0.21
CA LEU A 76 -6.59 7.19 -1.10
C LEU A 76 -6.75 8.70 -1.20
N GLU A 77 -6.51 9.23 -2.40
CA GLU A 77 -6.70 10.64 -2.71
C GLU A 77 -7.67 10.81 -3.86
N PHE A 78 -8.61 11.72 -3.71
CA PHE A 78 -9.57 12.12 -4.71
C PHE A 78 -9.32 13.59 -5.07
N PRO A 79 -8.65 13.90 -6.18
CA PRO A 79 -8.25 15.27 -6.52
C PRO A 79 -9.41 16.22 -6.82
N HIS A 80 -10.55 15.70 -7.27
CA HIS A 80 -11.72 16.49 -7.68
C HIS A 80 -12.98 16.13 -6.88
N MET A 81 -12.81 15.71 -5.61
CA MET A 81 -13.93 15.48 -4.72
C MET A 81 -13.64 16.00 -3.30
N PRO A 82 -14.61 16.68 -2.67
CA PRO A 82 -14.47 17.23 -1.34
C PRO A 82 -14.69 16.16 -0.26
N CYS A 83 -14.10 16.36 0.91
CA CYS A 83 -14.16 15.38 2.00
C CYS A 83 -15.55 15.20 2.63
N SER A 84 -16.40 16.23 2.56
CA SER A 84 -17.80 16.18 2.99
C SER A 84 -18.64 15.26 2.10
N ALA A 85 -18.28 15.15 0.81
CA ALA A 85 -18.98 14.32 -0.15
C ALA A 85 -18.67 12.84 -0.03
N VAL A 86 -17.40 12.47 0.09
CA VAL A 86 -16.98 11.07 0.00
C VAL A 86 -17.29 10.34 1.31
N ALA A 87 -18.18 9.34 1.25
CA ALA A 87 -18.45 8.42 2.35
C ALA A 87 -17.65 7.13 2.17
N VAL A 88 -17.19 6.56 3.29
CA VAL A 88 -16.55 5.24 3.33
C VAL A 88 -17.56 4.24 3.85
N GLU A 89 -17.84 3.20 3.07
CA GLU A 89 -18.81 2.16 3.42
C GLU A 89 -18.20 0.78 3.25
N SER A 90 -18.55 -0.15 4.14
CA SER A 90 -18.18 -1.55 4.01
C SER A 90 -19.40 -2.45 4.09
N ALA A 91 -19.39 -3.52 3.31
CA ALA A 91 -20.41 -4.55 3.36
C ALA A 91 -19.74 -5.92 3.23
N ASP A 92 -20.04 -6.83 4.14
CA ASP A 92 -19.55 -8.20 4.08
C ASP A 92 -20.65 -9.21 3.69
N MET A 93 -20.24 -10.41 3.27
CA MET A 93 -21.16 -11.50 2.96
C MET A 93 -21.82 -12.11 4.21
N ALA A 94 -21.38 -11.75 5.41
CA ALA A 94 -22.02 -12.15 6.67
C ALA A 94 -23.21 -11.25 7.02
N GLY A 95 -23.49 -10.21 6.22
CA GLY A 95 -24.60 -9.28 6.41
C GLY A 95 -24.28 -8.07 7.28
N ASN A 96 -23.01 -7.89 7.69
CA ASN A 96 -22.58 -6.66 8.35
C ASN A 96 -22.34 -5.60 7.28
N ALA A 97 -23.19 -4.57 7.28
CA ALA A 97 -22.99 -3.36 6.52
C ALA A 97 -22.71 -2.21 7.48
N GLN A 98 -21.57 -1.54 7.29
CA GLN A 98 -21.23 -0.32 8.01
C GLN A 98 -21.20 0.83 7.00
N HIS A 99 -21.98 1.85 7.30
CA HIS A 99 -22.18 2.99 6.41
C HIS A 99 -21.55 4.24 7.00
N ASP A 100 -20.85 5.02 6.17
CA ASP A 100 -20.13 6.23 6.57
C ASP A 100 -19.29 6.04 7.85
N ILE A 101 -18.30 5.16 7.74
CA ILE A 101 -17.41 4.84 8.85
C ILE A 101 -16.56 6.08 9.15
N VAL A 102 -16.68 6.61 10.37
CA VAL A 102 -15.92 7.78 10.83
C VAL A 102 -14.79 7.38 11.78
N HIS A 103 -14.95 6.26 12.50
CA HIS A 103 -13.94 5.79 13.44
C HIS A 103 -12.67 5.31 12.72
N ASN A 104 -11.50 5.74 13.21
CA ASN A 104 -10.17 5.42 12.65
C ASN A 104 -9.97 5.82 11.17
N ILE A 105 -10.72 6.81 10.70
CA ILE A 105 -10.60 7.38 9.36
C ILE A 105 -10.37 8.88 9.49
N GLU A 106 -9.26 9.33 8.93
CA GLU A 106 -8.87 10.73 8.83
C GLU A 106 -9.13 11.20 7.40
N LYS A 107 -9.87 12.31 7.26
CA LYS A 107 -10.12 12.97 5.97
C LYS A 107 -9.42 14.32 5.97
N THR A 108 -8.48 14.50 5.06
CA THR A 108 -7.71 15.74 4.92
C THR A 108 -8.11 16.42 3.60
N PRO A 109 -8.63 17.66 3.64
CA PRO A 109 -8.92 18.40 2.42
C PRO A 109 -7.62 18.76 1.70
N LEU A 110 -7.65 18.68 0.37
CA LEU A 110 -6.52 18.96 -0.51
C LEU A 110 -6.82 20.16 -1.39
N ASP A 111 -5.81 20.96 -1.69
CA ASP A 111 -5.86 21.98 -2.73
C ASP A 111 -5.80 21.33 -4.14
N THR A 112 -6.12 22.10 -5.18
CA THR A 112 -5.92 21.77 -6.60
C THR A 112 -4.51 21.24 -6.93
N SER A 113 -3.51 21.66 -6.16
CA SER A 113 -2.11 21.21 -6.27
C SER A 113 -1.81 19.89 -5.55
N GLY A 114 -2.80 19.30 -4.86
CA GLY A 114 -2.66 18.05 -4.10
C GLY A 114 -1.99 18.22 -2.73
N GLN A 115 -1.82 19.46 -2.25
CA GLN A 115 -1.29 19.75 -0.92
C GLN A 115 -2.38 19.79 0.14
N ALA A 116 -2.08 19.28 1.33
CA ALA A 116 -3.01 19.33 2.45
C ALA A 116 -3.28 20.77 2.88
N LEU A 117 -4.55 21.15 2.91
CA LEU A 117 -4.98 22.45 3.43
C LEU A 117 -4.78 22.45 4.94
N THR A 118 -3.91 23.34 5.44
CA THR A 118 -3.63 23.48 6.89
C THR A 118 -4.88 23.99 7.62
N GLU A 119 -5.04 23.61 8.90
CA GLU A 119 -6.19 24.00 9.73
C GLU A 119 -6.46 25.51 9.75
N GLY A 120 -5.42 26.35 9.63
CA GLY A 120 -5.56 27.82 9.53
C GLY A 120 -5.95 28.37 8.16
N MET A 121 -5.87 27.58 7.08
CA MET A 121 -6.38 27.94 5.74
C MET A 121 -7.85 27.54 5.54
N ARG A 122 -8.40 26.71 6.44
CA ARG A 122 -9.87 26.53 6.55
C ARG A 122 -10.56 27.88 6.69
N ASP A 123 -9.93 28.81 7.42
CA ASP A 123 -10.47 30.15 7.69
C ASP A 123 -10.18 31.21 6.60
N VAL A 124 -9.49 30.91 5.49
CA VAL A 124 -9.20 31.93 4.45
C VAL A 124 -9.92 31.65 3.13
N ILE A 125 -10.32 30.41 2.88
CA ILE A 125 -11.21 30.04 1.76
C ILE A 125 -12.61 29.64 2.27
N GLY A 126 -12.77 29.50 3.60
CA GLY A 126 -14.04 29.21 4.28
C GLY A 126 -14.14 29.79 5.70
N GLY A 127 -13.39 30.85 6.03
CA GLY A 127 -13.46 31.44 7.37
C GLY A 127 -14.60 32.38 7.57
N ALA A 128 -15.74 31.77 7.86
CA ALA A 128 -16.37 32.09 9.12
C ALA A 128 -16.59 30.75 9.82
N LEU A 129 -15.80 30.48 10.87
CA LEU A 129 -16.22 29.85 12.14
C LEU A 129 -15.18 28.84 12.65
N THR A 130 -14.03 29.32 13.13
CA THR A 130 -13.40 28.70 14.31
C THR A 130 -12.91 29.75 15.32
N ASN A 131 -13.85 30.47 15.95
CA ASN A 131 -13.62 30.97 17.30
C ASN A 131 -14.92 30.97 18.10
N HIS A 132 -15.19 29.87 18.82
CA HIS A 132 -16.21 29.82 19.87
C HIS A 132 -15.71 30.53 21.14
N THR A 133 -15.21 31.77 21.03
CA THR A 133 -14.92 32.62 22.19
C THR A 133 -15.00 34.12 21.92
N ASP A 134 -15.31 34.58 20.71
CA ASP A 134 -15.51 36.02 20.48
C ASP A 134 -17.00 36.38 20.52
N LEU A 135 -17.40 36.73 21.74
CA LEU A 135 -18.48 37.63 22.12
C LEU A 135 -19.75 37.57 21.27
N HIS A 136 -20.77 36.99 21.90
CA HIS A 136 -22.12 37.54 21.89
C HIS A 136 -22.07 39.09 21.95
N GLY A 137 -22.08 39.71 20.78
CA GLY A 137 -22.64 41.03 20.59
C GLY A 137 -24.14 40.88 20.77
N GLU A 138 -24.58 41.24 21.96
CA GLU A 138 -25.99 41.28 22.35
C GLU A 138 -26.76 42.26 21.46
N THR A 139 -27.46 41.74 20.44
CA THR A 139 -28.72 42.29 19.92
C THR A 139 -29.52 41.22 19.19
N ASP A 140 -30.79 41.12 19.59
CA ASP A 140 -31.93 40.44 18.97
C ASP A 140 -32.11 38.92 19.14
N LYS A 141 -33.30 38.59 19.64
CA LYS A 141 -33.91 37.25 19.63
C LYS A 141 -33.76 36.66 18.21
N PRO A 142 -33.46 35.36 18.04
CA PRO A 142 -33.40 34.77 16.71
C PRO A 142 -34.75 35.00 16.01
N ALA A 143 -34.72 35.64 14.84
CA ALA A 143 -35.91 35.84 14.03
C ALA A 143 -36.57 34.47 13.78
N CYS A 144 -37.87 34.38 14.05
CA CYS A 144 -38.65 33.16 13.92
C CYS A 144 -38.52 32.57 12.50
N GLY A 145 -37.81 31.45 12.35
CA GLY A 145 -37.66 30.78 11.08
C GLY A 145 -38.96 30.16 10.57
N SER A 146 -39.17 30.18 9.26
CA SER A 146 -40.40 29.66 8.62
C SER A 146 -40.43 28.14 8.59
N CYS A 147 -41.49 27.53 9.12
CA CYS A 147 -41.74 26.09 8.95
C CYS A 147 -42.35 25.72 7.58
N TYR A 148 -42.32 26.62 6.58
CA TYR A 148 -42.86 26.40 5.22
C TYR A 148 -44.29 25.81 5.22
N ALA A 149 -45.21 26.44 5.95
CA ALA A 149 -46.61 26.02 6.13
C ALA A 149 -46.85 24.67 6.86
N ALA A 150 -45.79 23.96 7.26
CA ALA A 150 -45.91 22.72 8.02
C ALA A 150 -46.08 22.94 9.53
N GLY A 151 -45.70 24.10 10.06
CA GLY A 151 -45.86 24.46 11.48
C GLY A 151 -47.30 24.81 11.88
N GLU A 152 -47.53 24.85 13.19
CA GLU A 152 -48.75 25.39 13.80
C GLU A 152 -48.73 26.94 13.84
N PRO A 153 -49.89 27.62 14.02
CA PRO A 153 -49.93 29.07 14.08
C PRO A 153 -49.07 29.63 15.23
N GLY A 154 -47.95 30.27 14.91
CA GLY A 154 -47.00 30.81 15.89
C GLY A 154 -45.81 29.90 16.21
N GLU A 155 -45.71 28.72 15.57
CA GLU A 155 -44.54 27.84 15.69
C GLU A 155 -43.39 28.30 14.78
N CYS A 156 -42.18 28.38 15.35
CA CYS A 156 -40.97 28.79 14.66
C CYS A 156 -40.06 27.58 14.44
N CYS A 157 -39.56 27.41 13.21
CA CYS A 157 -38.57 26.38 12.88
C CYS A 157 -37.25 27.05 12.54
N ASN A 158 -36.30 26.96 13.46
CA ASN A 158 -34.97 27.57 13.32
C ASN A 158 -33.92 26.56 12.84
N THR A 159 -34.14 25.26 13.08
CA THR A 159 -33.23 24.20 12.64
C THR A 159 -33.84 23.33 11.53
N CYS A 160 -32.99 22.69 10.70
CA CYS A 160 -33.46 21.77 9.66
C CYS A 160 -34.28 20.60 10.23
N GLU A 161 -33.88 20.09 11.39
CA GLU A 161 -34.57 18.98 12.05
C GLU A 161 -35.97 19.39 12.56
N GLU A 162 -36.17 20.64 12.98
CA GLU A 162 -37.50 21.19 13.31
C GLU A 162 -38.40 21.27 12.08
N VAL A 163 -37.87 21.69 10.92
CA VAL A 163 -38.63 21.70 9.67
C VAL A 163 -39.01 20.27 9.25
N LYS A 164 -38.08 19.31 9.37
CA LYS A 164 -38.36 17.88 9.14
C LYS A 164 -39.43 17.34 10.06
N ALA A 165 -39.37 17.66 11.35
CA ALA A 165 -40.36 17.26 12.32
C ALA A 165 -41.75 17.87 12.03
N ALA A 166 -41.82 19.12 11.55
CA ALA A 166 -43.07 19.76 11.16
C ALA A 166 -43.74 19.06 9.96
N TYR A 167 -42.97 18.76 8.90
CA TYR A 167 -43.47 18.02 7.74
C TYR A 167 -43.86 16.58 8.09
N GLY A 168 -43.07 15.92 8.94
CA GLY A 168 -43.32 14.55 9.41
C GLY A 168 -44.62 14.44 10.20
N ARG A 169 -44.91 15.40 11.10
CA ARG A 169 -46.16 15.44 11.87
C ARG A 169 -47.40 15.54 10.99
N LYS A 170 -47.34 16.32 9.90
CA LYS A 170 -48.44 16.44 8.93
C LYS A 170 -48.47 15.35 7.86
N SER A 171 -47.51 14.43 7.87
CA SER A 171 -47.33 13.42 6.81
C SER A 171 -47.27 14.04 5.41
N TRP A 172 -46.71 15.24 5.29
CA TRP A 172 -46.55 15.93 4.01
C TRP A 172 -45.22 15.57 3.37
N MET A 173 -45.22 15.47 2.04
CA MET A 173 -43.98 15.29 1.30
C MET A 173 -43.20 16.61 1.34
N MET A 174 -41.99 16.57 1.91
CA MET A 174 -41.14 17.74 2.01
C MET A 174 -40.65 18.16 0.61
N PRO A 175 -40.61 19.47 0.30
CA PRO A 175 -39.92 19.97 -0.89
C PRO A 175 -38.41 19.67 -0.82
N SER A 176 -37.69 19.81 -1.94
CA SER A 176 -36.24 19.52 -1.95
C SER A 176 -35.51 20.39 -0.91
N LEU A 177 -34.59 19.80 -0.15
CA LEU A 177 -33.97 20.49 0.99
C LEU A 177 -33.19 21.75 0.58
N HIS A 178 -32.81 21.88 -0.70
CA HIS A 178 -32.23 23.12 -1.28
C HIS A 178 -33.18 24.33 -1.23
N THR A 179 -34.51 24.11 -1.22
CA THR A 179 -35.50 25.20 -1.12
C THR A 179 -35.71 25.70 0.31
N ILE A 180 -35.19 24.97 1.30
CA ILE A 180 -35.38 25.24 2.73
C ILE A 180 -34.12 25.90 3.28
N ALA A 181 -34.20 27.18 3.64
CA ALA A 181 -33.07 27.97 4.11
C ALA A 181 -32.41 27.39 5.38
N GLN A 182 -33.21 26.81 6.27
CA GLN A 182 -32.71 26.16 7.51
C GLN A 182 -32.01 24.83 7.25
N CYS A 183 -32.21 24.22 6.08
CA CYS A 183 -31.58 22.97 5.69
C CYS A 183 -30.41 23.15 4.72
N GLN A 184 -30.22 24.35 4.18
CA GLN A 184 -29.09 24.72 3.32
C GLN A 184 -27.76 24.53 4.07
N GLU A 185 -27.19 23.33 3.98
CA GLU A 185 -25.78 23.10 4.29
C GLU A 185 -24.95 23.81 3.21
N MET A 186 -24.31 24.91 3.58
CA MET A 186 -23.53 25.75 2.65
C MET A 186 -22.45 24.97 1.89
N GLU A 187 -21.93 23.89 2.47
CA GLU A 187 -20.95 23.02 1.80
C GLU A 187 -21.59 22.17 0.71
N ILE A 188 -22.77 21.58 0.95
CA ILE A 188 -23.46 20.72 -0.02
C ILE A 188 -23.87 21.51 -1.26
N GLU A 189 -24.32 22.76 -1.08
CA GLU A 189 -24.76 23.61 -2.19
C GLU A 189 -23.59 24.01 -3.11
N LYS A 190 -22.40 24.28 -2.56
CA LYS A 190 -21.18 24.55 -3.34
C LYS A 190 -20.77 23.33 -4.19
N VAL A 191 -20.88 22.14 -3.62
CA VAL A 191 -20.60 20.88 -4.31
C VAL A 191 -21.61 20.67 -5.45
N LEU A 192 -22.91 20.84 -5.19
CA LEU A 192 -23.96 20.68 -6.20
C LEU A 192 -23.87 21.71 -7.35
N ARG A 193 -23.30 22.91 -7.09
CA ARG A 193 -23.05 23.94 -8.10
C ARG A 193 -21.82 23.66 -8.98
N GLY A 194 -21.02 22.63 -8.66
CA GLY A 194 -19.86 22.22 -9.45
C GLY A 194 -18.64 23.14 -9.29
N GLU A 195 -18.62 23.98 -8.27
CA GLU A 195 -17.51 24.88 -7.93
C GLU A 195 -16.47 24.18 -7.04
N VAL A 196 -16.14 22.92 -7.36
CA VAL A 196 -15.26 22.08 -6.54
C VAL A 196 -13.82 22.23 -7.02
N ASN A 197 -13.08 23.16 -6.40
CA ASN A 197 -11.63 23.31 -6.57
C ASN A 197 -10.85 22.64 -5.41
N GLU A 198 -11.44 21.65 -4.76
CA GLU A 198 -10.84 20.94 -3.64
C GLU A 198 -10.85 19.42 -3.85
N GLY A 199 -9.80 18.79 -3.34
CA GLY A 199 -9.67 17.34 -3.26
C GLY A 199 -9.81 16.83 -1.83
N CYS A 200 -9.77 15.51 -1.68
CA CYS A 200 -9.82 14.85 -0.40
C CYS A 200 -8.86 13.68 -0.33
N ARG A 201 -8.02 13.66 0.71
CA ARG A 201 -7.26 12.48 1.11
C ARG A 201 -7.99 11.76 2.23
N ILE A 202 -8.18 10.46 2.07
CA ILE A 202 -8.83 9.59 3.06
C ILE A 202 -7.83 8.53 3.47
N LYS A 203 -7.41 8.58 4.73
CA LYS A 203 -6.49 7.63 5.34
C LYS A 203 -7.15 6.97 6.54
N GLY A 204 -7.09 5.65 6.62
CA GLY A 204 -7.68 4.96 7.76
C GLY A 204 -7.40 3.48 7.81
N ALA A 205 -7.90 2.86 8.88
CA ALA A 205 -7.82 1.43 9.09
C ALA A 205 -9.19 0.87 9.50
N LEU A 206 -9.64 -0.17 8.80
CA LEU A 206 -10.90 -0.84 9.06
C LEU A 206 -10.66 -2.30 9.44
N VAL A 207 -11.15 -2.69 10.62
CA VAL A 207 -11.09 -4.09 11.06
C VAL A 207 -12.31 -4.84 10.55
N VAL A 208 -12.09 -5.84 9.69
CA VAL A 208 -13.15 -6.66 9.09
C VAL A 208 -12.98 -8.13 9.46
N SER A 209 -14.08 -8.88 9.42
CA SER A 209 -14.02 -10.34 9.48
C SER A 209 -13.35 -10.90 8.22
N LYS A 210 -12.61 -12.02 8.37
CA LYS A 210 -12.01 -12.76 7.25
C LYS A 210 -13.06 -13.49 6.41
N VAL A 211 -13.89 -12.73 5.73
CA VAL A 211 -14.93 -13.17 4.80
C VAL A 211 -14.89 -12.29 3.55
N ALA A 212 -15.53 -12.75 2.48
CA ALA A 212 -15.68 -11.93 1.29
C ALA A 212 -16.49 -10.66 1.62
N GLY A 213 -16.04 -9.52 1.11
CA GLY A 213 -16.66 -8.23 1.37
C GLY A 213 -16.28 -7.18 0.35
N ARG A 214 -16.83 -5.98 0.52
CA ARG A 214 -16.65 -4.85 -0.38
C ARG A 214 -16.50 -3.57 0.44
N LEU A 215 -15.52 -2.77 0.05
CA LEU A 215 -15.29 -1.42 0.55
C LEU A 215 -15.64 -0.43 -0.57
N TYR A 216 -16.44 0.57 -0.28
CA TYR A 216 -16.90 1.57 -1.24
C TYR A 216 -16.54 2.98 -0.77
N PHE A 217 -16.09 3.78 -1.73
CA PHE A 217 -15.92 5.21 -1.61
C PHE A 217 -16.91 5.86 -2.57
N ALA A 218 -17.97 6.46 -2.02
CA ALA A 218 -19.08 6.96 -2.81
C ALA A 218 -19.71 8.21 -2.17
N PRO A 219 -20.33 9.10 -2.96
CA PRO A 219 -21.08 10.24 -2.47
C PRO A 219 -22.47 9.82 -1.91
N SER A 220 -22.52 8.82 -1.04
CA SER A 220 -23.78 8.21 -0.58
C SER A 220 -24.50 9.03 0.50
N LYS A 221 -23.81 9.96 1.18
CA LYS A 221 -24.43 10.88 2.17
C LYS A 221 -25.57 11.69 1.57
N PHE A 222 -25.40 12.18 0.35
CA PHE A 222 -26.39 13.01 -0.33
C PHE A 222 -27.67 12.26 -0.71
N PHE A 223 -27.58 10.93 -0.89
CA PHE A 223 -28.75 10.11 -1.16
C PHE A 223 -29.56 9.85 0.11
N ARG A 224 -28.88 9.65 1.24
CA ARG A 224 -29.54 9.29 2.51
C ARG A 224 -30.18 10.47 3.22
N SER A 225 -29.71 11.69 3.00
CA SER A 225 -30.31 12.90 3.58
C SER A 225 -31.66 13.29 2.97
N GLY A 226 -32.12 12.59 1.91
CA GLY A 226 -33.38 12.93 1.21
C GLY A 226 -33.30 14.24 0.43
N TYR A 227 -32.07 14.78 0.25
CA TYR A 227 -31.80 16.13 -0.24
C TYR A 227 -32.06 16.30 -1.75
N LEU A 228 -31.97 15.21 -2.52
CA LEU A 228 -31.95 15.24 -3.99
C LEU A 228 -33.09 14.42 -4.59
N SER A 229 -33.83 15.02 -5.53
CA SER A 229 -34.72 14.28 -6.42
C SER A 229 -33.92 13.31 -7.30
N ALA A 230 -34.56 12.26 -7.82
CA ALA A 230 -33.90 11.31 -8.71
C ALA A 230 -33.29 11.98 -9.97
N GLN A 231 -33.85 13.12 -10.41
CA GLN A 231 -33.31 13.91 -11.52
C GLN A 231 -32.09 14.74 -11.10
N ASP A 232 -32.14 15.42 -9.95
CA ASP A 232 -31.01 16.20 -9.41
C ASP A 232 -29.81 15.30 -9.10
N LEU A 233 -30.06 14.06 -8.70
CA LEU A 233 -29.04 13.04 -8.46
C LEU A 233 -28.32 12.63 -9.75
N VAL A 234 -29.06 12.49 -10.85
CA VAL A 234 -28.49 12.18 -12.17
C VAL A 234 -27.65 13.35 -12.65
N ASP A 235 -28.16 14.58 -12.53
CA ASP A 235 -27.41 15.77 -12.91
C ASP A 235 -26.15 15.97 -12.05
N ALA A 236 -26.22 15.79 -10.74
CA ALA A 236 -25.07 15.84 -9.84
C ALA A 236 -24.05 14.72 -10.14
N THR A 237 -24.53 13.51 -10.44
CA THR A 237 -23.68 12.39 -10.87
C THR A 237 -22.88 12.71 -12.12
N PHE A 238 -23.50 13.34 -13.11
CA PHE A 238 -22.84 13.59 -14.39
C PHE A 238 -22.06 14.91 -14.45
N LYS A 239 -22.37 15.88 -13.57
CA LYS A 239 -21.70 17.19 -13.54
C LYS A 239 -20.67 17.35 -12.43
N VAL A 240 -20.87 16.72 -11.27
CA VAL A 240 -20.13 17.04 -10.04
C VAL A 240 -19.19 15.91 -9.59
N PHE A 241 -19.62 14.65 -9.69
CA PHE A 241 -18.87 13.55 -9.09
C PHE A 241 -17.84 12.93 -10.04
N ASP A 242 -16.57 13.28 -9.85
CA ASP A 242 -15.43 12.68 -10.54
C ASP A 242 -14.83 11.53 -9.70
N THR A 243 -14.71 10.33 -10.27
CA THR A 243 -14.14 9.14 -9.61
C THR A 243 -12.64 8.95 -9.86
N SER A 244 -11.99 9.94 -10.47
CA SER A 244 -10.54 9.99 -10.57
C SER A 244 -9.93 9.96 -9.17
N HIS A 245 -8.93 9.12 -8.97
CA HIS A 245 -8.33 8.89 -7.66
C HIS A 245 -6.89 8.37 -7.77
N THR A 246 -6.15 8.55 -6.69
CA THR A 246 -4.81 8.01 -6.50
C THR A 246 -4.84 7.09 -5.29
N ILE A 247 -4.49 5.83 -5.49
CA ILE A 247 -4.27 4.86 -4.42
C ILE A 247 -2.82 5.02 -3.98
N ARG A 248 -2.58 5.60 -2.81
CA ARG A 248 -1.22 5.72 -2.25
C ARG A 248 -0.78 4.42 -1.64
N SER A 249 -1.60 3.88 -0.75
CA SER A 249 -1.35 2.57 -0.13
C SER A 249 -2.64 1.81 0.12
N LEU A 250 -2.59 0.51 -0.10
CA LEU A 250 -3.64 -0.42 0.32
C LEU A 250 -3.00 -1.70 0.82
N SER A 251 -3.29 -2.08 2.07
CA SER A 251 -2.73 -3.27 2.71
C SER A 251 -3.74 -4.01 3.59
N PHE A 252 -3.51 -5.30 3.77
CA PHE A 252 -4.34 -6.20 4.57
C PHE A 252 -3.51 -6.79 5.72
N GLY A 253 -3.50 -6.12 6.86
CA GLY A 253 -2.68 -6.46 8.03
C GLY A 253 -1.40 -5.65 8.09
N GLU A 254 -0.39 -6.20 8.75
CA GLU A 254 0.91 -5.54 8.94
C GLU A 254 1.84 -5.74 7.74
N LEU A 255 2.63 -4.73 7.39
CA LEU A 255 3.63 -4.85 6.34
C LEU A 255 4.84 -5.64 6.85
N TYR A 256 5.35 -6.56 6.04
CA TYR A 256 6.60 -7.27 6.29
C TYR A 256 7.70 -6.80 5.31
N PRO A 257 8.99 -7.07 5.59
CA PRO A 257 10.08 -6.65 4.70
C PRO A 257 9.89 -7.16 3.28
N ASP A 258 10.17 -6.30 2.30
CA ASP A 258 10.05 -6.60 0.85
C ASP A 258 8.63 -6.90 0.33
N MET A 259 7.59 -6.68 1.16
CA MET A 259 6.21 -6.78 0.70
C MET A 259 5.90 -5.69 -0.35
N LYS A 260 5.45 -6.11 -1.52
CA LYS A 260 5.03 -5.20 -2.61
C LYS A 260 3.54 -5.36 -2.87
N ASN A 261 2.74 -4.33 -2.59
CA ASN A 261 1.32 -4.35 -2.93
C ASN A 261 1.12 -3.88 -4.38
N PRO A 262 0.22 -4.52 -5.16
CA PRO A 262 0.05 -4.21 -6.58
C PRO A 262 -0.59 -2.85 -6.86
N LEU A 263 -1.34 -2.30 -5.89
CA LEU A 263 -2.09 -1.06 -6.01
C LEU A 263 -1.42 0.17 -5.38
N ASP A 264 -0.22 0.02 -4.80
CA ASP A 264 0.49 1.15 -4.19
C ASP A 264 0.93 2.14 -5.27
N ASN A 265 0.75 3.44 -4.99
CA ASN A 265 1.07 4.58 -5.87
C ASN A 265 0.43 4.50 -7.28
N ARG A 266 -0.80 4.00 -7.38
CA ARG A 266 -1.55 3.93 -8.65
C ARG A 266 -2.49 5.11 -8.79
N GLN A 267 -2.34 5.86 -9.88
CA GLN A 267 -3.26 6.94 -10.25
C GLN A 267 -4.20 6.48 -11.36
N LYS A 268 -5.49 6.80 -11.21
CA LYS A 268 -6.53 6.57 -12.21
C LYS A 268 -7.30 7.86 -12.46
N GLY A 269 -7.29 8.28 -13.72
CA GLY A 269 -8.16 9.32 -14.23
C GLY A 269 -9.31 8.72 -15.02
N LEU A 270 -10.39 9.47 -15.16
CA LEU A 270 -11.44 9.15 -16.13
C LEU A 270 -10.85 9.10 -17.56
N PRO A 271 -11.35 8.19 -18.42
CA PRO A 271 -10.85 8.04 -19.79
C PRO A 271 -11.20 9.22 -20.69
N ASP A 272 -12.27 9.96 -20.38
CA ASP A 272 -12.69 11.18 -21.07
C ASP A 272 -13.27 12.17 -20.06
N VAL A 273 -13.17 13.47 -20.35
CA VAL A 273 -13.61 14.58 -19.47
C VAL A 273 -15.11 14.52 -19.22
N SER A 274 -15.88 14.01 -20.20
CA SER A 274 -17.33 13.86 -20.14
C SER A 274 -17.78 12.49 -19.59
N ALA A 275 -16.88 11.50 -19.58
CA ALA A 275 -17.22 10.17 -19.10
C ALA A 275 -17.37 10.19 -17.58
N ARG A 276 -18.38 9.50 -17.09
CA ARG A 276 -18.57 9.23 -15.65
C ARG A 276 -18.77 7.74 -15.48
N GLY A 277 -18.21 7.19 -14.43
CA GLY A 277 -18.19 5.76 -14.23
C GLY A 277 -17.65 5.36 -12.88
N SER A 278 -17.72 4.07 -12.61
CA SER A 278 -17.26 3.47 -11.37
C SER A 278 -16.00 2.65 -11.62
N PHE A 279 -14.98 2.86 -10.79
CA PHE A 279 -13.80 2.01 -10.75
C PHE A 279 -14.05 0.85 -9.80
N GLN A 280 -13.86 -0.36 -10.30
CA GLN A 280 -14.07 -1.60 -9.57
C GLN A 280 -12.76 -2.38 -9.51
N TYR A 281 -12.26 -2.60 -8.29
CA TYR A 281 -11.09 -3.40 -8.02
C TYR A 281 -11.52 -4.73 -7.41
N PHE A 282 -11.07 -5.84 -7.99
CA PHE A 282 -11.29 -7.17 -7.45
C PHE A 282 -9.98 -7.69 -6.85
N LEU A 283 -10.00 -7.87 -5.53
CA LEU A 283 -8.84 -8.24 -4.74
C LEU A 283 -8.95 -9.71 -4.32
N LYS A 284 -7.89 -10.47 -4.59
CA LYS A 284 -7.73 -11.84 -4.11
C LYS A 284 -6.69 -11.82 -3.01
N VAL A 285 -7.16 -11.87 -1.77
CA VAL A 285 -6.34 -11.75 -0.56
C VAL A 285 -5.84 -13.14 -0.15
N VAL A 286 -4.53 -13.29 0.04
CA VAL A 286 -3.86 -14.53 0.38
C VAL A 286 -3.19 -14.38 1.75
N PRO A 287 -3.65 -15.11 2.77
CA PRO A 287 -3.02 -15.11 4.08
C PRO A 287 -1.53 -15.47 3.98
N THR A 288 -0.69 -14.76 4.72
CA THR A 288 0.76 -14.94 4.72
C THR A 288 1.30 -14.91 6.14
N GLU A 289 2.05 -15.95 6.53
CA GLU A 289 2.80 -16.01 7.78
C GLU A 289 4.26 -15.71 7.47
N TYR A 290 4.80 -14.60 7.98
CA TYR A 290 6.21 -14.25 7.84
C TYR A 290 6.96 -14.57 9.13
N THR A 291 8.02 -15.35 9.05
CA THR A 291 8.85 -15.73 10.21
C THR A 291 10.26 -15.17 10.06
N PHE A 292 10.70 -14.44 11.08
CA PHE A 292 12.03 -13.82 11.12
C PHE A 292 13.08 -14.80 11.63
N LEU A 293 14.37 -14.48 11.40
CA LEU A 293 15.50 -15.21 12.00
C LEU A 293 15.45 -15.28 13.54
N SER A 294 14.81 -14.30 14.19
CA SER A 294 14.57 -14.26 15.64
C SER A 294 13.48 -15.22 16.12
N ALA A 295 12.85 -15.97 15.21
CA ALA A 295 11.66 -16.78 15.43
C ALA A 295 10.37 -16.01 15.76
N SER A 296 10.37 -14.67 15.73
CA SER A 296 9.13 -13.89 15.76
C SER A 296 8.33 -14.11 14.48
N ARG A 297 7.00 -14.04 14.59
CA ARG A 297 6.07 -14.30 13.48
C ARG A 297 5.10 -13.16 13.31
N ILE A 298 4.84 -12.77 12.07
CA ILE A 298 3.81 -11.80 11.69
C ILE A 298 2.78 -12.53 10.84
N ILE A 299 1.50 -12.39 11.22
CA ILE A 299 0.37 -12.89 10.43
C ILE A 299 -0.18 -11.70 9.67
N THR A 300 -0.05 -11.75 8.35
CA THR A 300 -0.47 -10.69 7.44
C THR A 300 -1.10 -11.29 6.19
N ASN A 301 -1.43 -10.47 5.19
CA ASN A 301 -1.98 -10.93 3.95
C ASN A 301 -1.38 -10.19 2.76
N GLN A 302 -1.03 -10.94 1.74
CA GLN A 302 -0.75 -10.41 0.41
C GLN A 302 -2.03 -10.35 -0.40
N PHE A 303 -2.03 -9.64 -1.52
CA PHE A 303 -3.15 -9.70 -2.44
C PHE A 303 -2.73 -9.48 -3.89
N SER A 304 -3.51 -10.04 -4.81
CA SER A 304 -3.50 -9.65 -6.20
C SER A 304 -4.73 -8.81 -6.51
N ALA A 305 -4.63 -7.92 -7.49
CA ALA A 305 -5.69 -7.01 -7.87
C ALA A 305 -5.96 -7.07 -9.37
N THR A 306 -7.23 -7.07 -9.75
CA THR A 306 -7.69 -6.75 -11.10
C THR A 306 -8.58 -5.53 -11.07
N GLU A 307 -8.60 -4.76 -12.16
CA GLU A 307 -9.32 -3.51 -12.26
C GLU A 307 -10.32 -3.56 -13.41
N HIS A 308 -11.46 -2.90 -13.23
CA HIS A 308 -12.49 -2.75 -14.24
C HIS A 308 -13.13 -1.37 -14.10
N PHE A 309 -13.25 -0.66 -15.22
CA PHE A 309 -13.98 0.60 -15.27
C PHE A 309 -15.34 0.36 -15.91
N ARG A 310 -16.41 0.65 -15.17
CA ARG A 310 -17.79 0.63 -15.68
C ARG A 310 -18.23 2.06 -15.94
N GLN A 311 -18.38 2.41 -17.22
CA GLN A 311 -18.94 3.70 -17.61
C GLN A 311 -20.45 3.71 -17.32
N LEU A 312 -20.93 4.75 -16.67
CA LEU A 312 -22.35 4.99 -16.39
C LEU A 312 -22.94 5.79 -17.56
N THR A 313 -24.11 5.38 -18.03
CA THR A 313 -24.87 6.14 -19.05
C THR A 313 -26.16 6.67 -18.44
N PRO A 314 -26.58 7.91 -18.76
CA PRO A 314 -27.79 8.52 -18.20
C PRO A 314 -29.08 7.75 -18.48
N VAL A 315 -29.08 6.90 -19.50
CA VAL A 315 -30.27 6.18 -20.00
C VAL A 315 -30.46 4.83 -19.31
N SER A 316 -29.37 4.14 -18.95
CA SER A 316 -29.43 2.74 -18.52
C SER A 316 -29.21 2.53 -17.02
N ASP A 317 -28.47 3.42 -16.35
CA ASP A 317 -27.96 3.13 -15.01
C ASP A 317 -28.47 4.13 -13.96
N LYS A 318 -29.30 3.62 -13.05
CA LYS A 318 -29.64 4.27 -11.78
C LYS A 318 -28.57 3.93 -10.74
N GLY A 319 -27.38 4.52 -10.85
CA GLY A 319 -26.28 4.24 -9.93
C GLY A 319 -25.35 5.43 -9.75
N LEU A 320 -24.90 5.64 -8.51
CA LEU A 320 -23.89 6.65 -8.21
C LEU A 320 -22.50 6.16 -8.66
N PRO A 321 -21.66 7.05 -9.20
CA PRO A 321 -20.28 6.73 -9.54
C PRO A 321 -19.53 6.49 -8.23
N MET A 322 -18.76 5.41 -8.18
CA MET A 322 -18.07 4.99 -6.97
C MET A 322 -16.73 4.33 -7.27
N VAL A 323 -15.84 4.37 -6.29
CA VAL A 323 -14.65 3.54 -6.27
C VAL A 323 -14.88 2.39 -5.31
N SER A 324 -14.79 1.15 -5.79
CA SER A 324 -15.12 -0.04 -5.01
C SER A 324 -13.98 -1.05 -5.00
N PHE A 325 -13.70 -1.62 -3.83
CA PHE A 325 -12.72 -2.68 -3.61
C PHE A 325 -13.46 -3.92 -3.13
N SER A 326 -13.66 -4.87 -4.02
CA SER A 326 -14.26 -6.17 -3.72
C SER A 326 -13.17 -7.16 -3.36
N TYR A 327 -13.08 -7.60 -2.10
CA TYR A 327 -12.05 -8.52 -1.64
C TYR A 327 -12.61 -9.90 -1.29
N THR A 328 -11.82 -10.92 -1.58
CA THR A 328 -12.13 -12.32 -1.26
C THR A 328 -10.86 -13.02 -0.77
N PHE A 329 -10.98 -13.80 0.31
CA PHE A 329 -9.86 -14.54 0.89
C PHE A 329 -9.65 -15.89 0.21
N SER A 330 -8.40 -16.23 -0.08
CA SER A 330 -7.98 -17.52 -0.63
C SER A 330 -7.91 -18.59 0.47
N PRO A 331 -8.29 -19.85 0.19
CA PRO A 331 -8.09 -20.97 1.12
C PRO A 331 -6.62 -21.43 1.21
N ILE A 332 -5.74 -20.83 0.41
CA ILE A 332 -4.30 -21.10 0.39
C ILE A 332 -3.59 -20.01 1.18
N MET A 333 -2.57 -20.39 1.96
CA MET A 333 -1.70 -19.50 2.74
C MET A 333 -0.24 -19.70 2.34
N PHE A 334 0.53 -18.62 2.33
CA PHE A 334 1.98 -18.69 2.19
C PHE A 334 2.65 -18.60 3.57
N ARG A 335 3.66 -19.44 3.80
CA ARG A 335 4.58 -19.33 4.93
C ARG A 335 5.94 -18.94 4.38
N ILE A 336 6.37 -17.74 4.71
CA ILE A 336 7.65 -17.16 4.30
C ILE A 336 8.59 -17.24 5.49
N GLU A 337 9.68 -17.99 5.36
CA GLU A 337 10.64 -18.19 6.43
C GLU A 337 11.99 -17.58 6.06
N GLN A 338 12.46 -16.62 6.84
CA GLN A 338 13.84 -16.16 6.73
C GLN A 338 14.78 -17.28 7.17
N TYR A 339 15.74 -17.61 6.33
CA TYR A 339 16.80 -18.55 6.66
C TYR A 339 18.17 -17.96 6.36
N ARG A 340 19.16 -18.48 7.06
CA ARG A 340 20.57 -18.16 6.84
C ARG A 340 21.36 -19.45 6.83
N VAL A 341 22.39 -19.49 5.98
CA VAL A 341 23.28 -20.64 5.88
C VAL A 341 23.97 -20.89 7.22
N GLY A 342 24.00 -22.16 7.66
CA GLY A 342 24.68 -22.55 8.89
C GLY A 342 26.20 -22.42 8.77
N PHE A 343 26.88 -22.19 9.89
CA PHE A 343 28.34 -22.03 9.93
C PHE A 343 29.10 -23.25 9.34
N LEU A 344 28.62 -24.47 9.61
CA LEU A 344 29.26 -25.68 9.09
C LEU A 344 29.19 -25.77 7.56
N GLN A 345 28.06 -25.37 6.97
CA GLN A 345 27.90 -25.36 5.52
C GLN A 345 28.82 -24.33 4.87
N PHE A 346 28.97 -23.15 5.49
CA PHE A 346 29.95 -22.17 5.07
C PHE A 346 31.39 -22.72 5.14
N LEU A 347 31.77 -23.36 6.24
CA LEU A 347 33.11 -23.95 6.39
C LEU A 347 33.39 -25.01 5.31
N THR A 348 32.42 -25.88 5.03
CA THR A 348 32.55 -26.86 3.95
C THR A 348 32.69 -26.22 2.57
N SER A 349 31.99 -25.11 2.32
CA SER A 349 32.10 -24.33 1.07
C SER A 349 33.50 -23.71 0.92
N VAL A 350 34.04 -23.11 1.99
CA VAL A 350 35.40 -22.55 2.02
C VAL A 350 36.45 -23.62 1.72
N CYS A 351 36.37 -24.79 2.37
CA CYS A 351 37.27 -25.90 2.10
C CYS A 351 37.18 -26.38 0.64
N ALA A 352 35.97 -26.46 0.09
CA ALA A 352 35.73 -26.86 -1.29
C ALA A 352 36.30 -25.85 -2.30
N ILE A 353 36.19 -24.54 -2.05
CA ILE A 353 36.77 -23.49 -2.91
C ILE A 353 38.29 -23.59 -2.93
N VAL A 354 38.92 -23.64 -1.74
CA VAL A 354 40.37 -23.69 -1.64
C VAL A 354 40.89 -24.97 -2.31
N GLY A 355 40.35 -26.14 -1.96
CA GLY A 355 40.74 -27.41 -2.57
C GLY A 355 40.47 -27.45 -4.08
N GLY A 356 39.29 -27.01 -4.51
CA GLY A 356 38.88 -27.02 -5.91
C GLY A 356 39.77 -26.16 -6.80
N VAL A 357 40.06 -24.93 -6.40
CA VAL A 357 40.92 -24.03 -7.20
C VAL A 357 42.37 -24.55 -7.27
N PHE A 358 42.91 -25.06 -6.16
CA PHE A 358 44.25 -25.64 -6.17
C PHE A 358 44.36 -26.87 -7.08
N THR A 359 43.37 -27.78 -7.04
CA THR A 359 43.38 -28.97 -7.90
C THR A 359 43.29 -28.63 -9.39
N ILE A 360 42.37 -27.73 -9.77
CA ILE A 360 42.17 -27.34 -11.18
C ILE A 360 43.41 -26.64 -11.73
N LEU A 361 43.96 -25.66 -11.02
CA LEU A 361 45.12 -24.92 -11.50
C LEU A 361 46.41 -25.74 -11.45
N GLY A 362 46.53 -26.68 -10.52
CA GLY A 362 47.62 -27.66 -10.52
C GLY A 362 47.57 -28.59 -11.74
N ILE A 363 46.38 -29.06 -12.13
CA ILE A 363 46.20 -29.84 -13.36
C ILE A 363 46.56 -28.98 -14.59
N MET A 364 46.11 -27.73 -14.66
CA MET A 364 46.46 -26.83 -15.75
C MET A 364 47.96 -26.55 -15.84
N ASP A 365 48.63 -26.32 -14.71
CA ASP A 365 50.07 -26.08 -14.66
C ASP A 365 50.85 -27.31 -15.14
N SER A 366 50.49 -28.51 -14.66
CA SER A 366 51.11 -29.77 -15.12
C SER A 366 50.94 -30.02 -16.62
N LEU A 367 49.76 -29.71 -17.18
CA LEU A 367 49.51 -29.82 -18.62
C LEU A 367 50.31 -28.77 -19.41
N ALA A 368 50.35 -27.53 -18.95
CA ALA A 368 51.12 -26.46 -19.58
C ALA A 368 52.62 -26.78 -19.61
N PHE A 369 53.17 -27.23 -18.48
CA PHE A 369 54.55 -27.66 -18.36
C PHE A 369 54.88 -28.84 -19.30
N GLY A 370 53.98 -29.84 -19.37
CA GLY A 370 54.14 -30.98 -20.27
C GLY A 370 54.13 -30.60 -21.75
N LEU A 371 53.26 -29.68 -22.16
CA LEU A 371 53.18 -29.21 -23.54
C LEU A 371 54.41 -28.40 -23.96
N LEU A 372 54.94 -27.54 -23.08
CA LEU A 372 56.09 -26.69 -23.40
C LEU A 372 57.39 -27.46 -23.51
N ASN A 373 57.60 -28.45 -22.65
CA ASN A 373 58.74 -29.35 -22.77
C ASN A 373 58.67 -30.19 -24.05
N LYS A 374 57.47 -30.60 -24.47
CA LYS A 374 57.27 -31.33 -25.74
C LYS A 374 57.57 -30.45 -26.96
N THR A 375 57.15 -29.19 -26.96
CA THR A 375 57.45 -28.23 -28.04
C THR A 375 58.94 -27.87 -28.09
N SER A 376 59.58 -27.66 -26.93
CA SER A 376 61.02 -27.37 -26.85
C SER A 376 61.88 -28.52 -27.39
N SER A 377 61.46 -29.77 -27.19
CA SER A 377 62.20 -30.94 -27.70
C SER A 377 61.99 -31.17 -29.20
N THR A 378 60.97 -30.57 -29.81
CA THR A 378 60.67 -30.69 -31.26
C THR A 378 61.39 -29.63 -32.09
N THR A 379 61.95 -28.58 -31.47
CA THR A 379 62.69 -27.51 -32.16
C THR A 379 64.22 -27.74 -32.22
N LEU A 380 64.70 -28.89 -31.72
CA LEU A 380 66.12 -29.29 -31.70
C LEU A 380 66.42 -30.54 -32.57
N LEU A 381 65.59 -30.78 -33.59
CA LEU A 381 65.86 -31.64 -34.75
C LEU A 381 65.62 -30.81 -36.00
#